data_AF-A0A379M5P8-F1
#
_entry.id   AF-A0A379M5P8-F1
#
_cell.length_a   1.000
_cell.length_b   1.000
_cell.length_c   1.000
_cell.angle_alpha   90.00
_cell.angle_beta   90.00
_cell.angle_gamma   90.00
#
_symmetry.space_group_name_H-M   'P 1'
#
loop_
_entity.id
_entity.type
_entity.pdbx_description
1 polymer ?
#
loop_
_entity_poly.entity_id
_entity_poly.type
_entity_poly.pdbx_seq_one_letter_code
_entity_poly.pdbx_strand_id
1 'polypeptide(L)'
;MPALRSARRVLALAAPIAAAIAFTGAATAAPPQPLGTAITIGCINQGSLASLTSVAAQPGPDAGIPGGHVLFSTREALWPVPAAGQVSVAWLNRTTGRTGIVDLGGAYPNLSALVDTGPGEVVATVFGSVNLGSGPLCNSTPATGGVVVP
;
A
#
# COMPACT_ATOMS: atom_id res chain seq x y z
N MET A 1 6.69 -44.73 -44.32
CA MET A 1 6.01 -43.46 -43.98
C MET A 1 6.63 -42.81 -42.72
N PRO A 2 7.83 -42.18 -42.82
CA PRO A 2 8.50 -41.54 -41.68
C PRO A 2 8.03 -40.09 -41.41
N ALA A 3 7.54 -39.38 -42.45
CA ALA A 3 7.16 -37.96 -42.37
C ALA A 3 5.97 -37.67 -41.44
N LEU A 4 5.03 -38.60 -41.29
CA LEU A 4 3.88 -38.44 -40.37
C LEU A 4 4.28 -38.51 -38.88
N ARG A 5 5.36 -39.23 -38.55
CA ARG A 5 5.85 -39.34 -37.16
C ARG A 5 6.59 -38.09 -36.72
N SER A 6 7.34 -37.46 -37.64
CA SER A 6 8.01 -36.19 -37.39
C SER A 6 7.00 -35.05 -37.21
N ALA A 7 5.97 -34.97 -38.06
CA ALA A 7 4.94 -33.94 -37.94
C ALA A 7 4.16 -34.02 -36.61
N ARG A 8 3.83 -35.24 -36.14
CA ARG A 8 3.17 -35.44 -34.84
C ARG A 8 4.05 -35.02 -33.65
N ARG A 9 5.36 -35.26 -33.70
CA ARG A 9 6.28 -34.86 -32.62
C ARG A 9 6.45 -33.34 -32.54
N VAL A 10 6.49 -32.65 -33.68
CA VAL A 10 6.58 -31.18 -33.71
C VAL A 10 5.31 -30.55 -33.16
N LEU A 11 4.12 -31.04 -33.54
CA LEU A 11 2.85 -30.54 -33.00
C LEU A 11 2.72 -30.80 -31.48
N ALA A 12 3.17 -31.97 -31.01
CA ALA A 12 3.10 -32.32 -29.59
C ALA A 12 3.98 -31.43 -28.69
N LEU A 13 5.07 -30.87 -29.23
CA LEU A 13 5.97 -29.96 -28.51
C LEU A 13 5.57 -28.48 -28.64
N ALA A 14 4.96 -28.07 -29.76
CA ALA A 14 4.55 -26.69 -29.97
C ALA A 14 3.30 -26.30 -29.16
N ALA A 15 2.37 -27.22 -28.96
CA ALA A 15 1.13 -26.98 -28.22
C ALA A 15 1.33 -26.53 -26.75
N PRO A 16 2.18 -27.17 -25.92
CA PRO A 16 2.38 -26.74 -24.54
C PRO A 16 3.11 -25.39 -24.43
N ILE A 17 4.01 -25.07 -25.39
CA ILE A 17 4.71 -23.78 -25.41
C ILE A 17 3.73 -22.66 -25.76
N ALA A 18 2.88 -22.84 -26.76
CA ALA A 18 1.83 -21.88 -27.10
C ALA A 18 0.83 -21.67 -25.95
N ALA A 19 0.47 -22.74 -25.24
CA ALA A 19 -0.37 -22.67 -24.05
C ALA A 19 0.33 -21.88 -22.90
N ALA A 20 1.61 -22.11 -22.65
CA ALA A 20 2.35 -21.41 -21.60
C ALA A 20 2.43 -19.89 -21.83
N ILE A 21 2.51 -19.45 -23.09
CA ILE A 21 2.51 -18.02 -23.44
C ILE A 21 1.11 -17.42 -23.25
N ALA A 22 0.06 -18.16 -23.59
CA ALA A 22 -1.33 -17.72 -23.43
C ALA A 22 -1.79 -17.65 -21.95
N PHE A 23 -1.10 -18.33 -21.03
CA PHE A 23 -1.36 -18.30 -19.59
C PHE A 23 -0.45 -17.33 -18.80
N THR A 24 0.19 -16.38 -19.48
CA THR A 24 0.74 -15.20 -18.79
C THR A 24 -0.42 -14.36 -18.27
N GLY A 25 -0.97 -14.78 -17.13
CA GLY A 25 -2.08 -14.10 -16.47
C GLY A 25 -1.72 -12.64 -16.27
N ALA A 26 -2.61 -11.74 -16.67
CA ALA A 26 -2.53 -10.33 -16.30
C ALA A 26 -2.36 -10.29 -14.78
N ALA A 27 -1.25 -9.73 -14.30
CA ALA A 27 -1.04 -9.51 -12.88
C ALA A 27 -2.24 -8.70 -12.37
N THR A 28 -3.16 -9.37 -11.68
CA THR A 28 -4.31 -8.71 -11.09
C THR A 28 -3.74 -7.83 -10.00
N ALA A 29 -4.04 -6.54 -10.03
CA ALA A 29 -3.61 -5.61 -8.99
C ALA A 29 -3.87 -6.21 -7.61
N ALA A 30 -2.84 -6.24 -6.76
CA ALA A 30 -3.05 -6.69 -5.39
C ALA A 30 -4.04 -5.73 -4.72
N PRO A 31 -5.01 -6.22 -3.93
CA PRO A 31 -5.94 -5.36 -3.24
C PRO A 31 -5.23 -4.55 -2.15
N PRO A 32 -5.79 -3.39 -1.74
CA PRO A 32 -5.19 -2.56 -0.69
C PRO A 32 -4.96 -3.38 0.58
N GLN A 33 -3.70 -3.45 1.01
CA GLN A 33 -3.32 -4.17 2.22
C GLN A 33 -3.52 -3.27 3.43
N PRO A 34 -4.30 -3.68 4.44
CA PRO A 34 -4.46 -2.89 5.65
C PRO A 34 -3.15 -2.87 6.45
N LEU A 35 -2.63 -1.68 6.74
CA LEU A 35 -1.50 -1.50 7.66
C LEU A 35 -1.97 -1.37 9.12
N GLY A 36 -3.29 -1.33 9.35
CA GLY A 36 -3.92 -1.24 10.66
C GLY A 36 -4.68 0.07 10.85
N THR A 37 -4.95 0.41 12.10
CA THR A 37 -5.67 1.61 12.51
C THR A 37 -4.84 2.43 13.48
N ALA A 38 -4.56 3.68 13.14
CA ALA A 38 -3.93 4.64 14.03
C ALA A 38 -5.00 5.26 14.94
N ILE A 39 -4.73 5.31 16.25
CA ILE A 39 -5.64 5.88 17.24
C ILE A 39 -5.03 7.18 17.75
N THR A 40 -5.73 8.28 17.58
CA THR A 40 -5.33 9.58 18.13
C THR A 40 -6.13 9.82 19.40
N ILE A 41 -5.47 9.93 20.54
CA ILE A 41 -6.11 10.10 21.86
C ILE A 41 -5.86 11.53 22.36
N GLY A 42 -6.87 12.16 22.96
CA GLY A 42 -6.68 13.39 23.75
C GLY A 42 -6.94 14.72 23.03
N CYS A 43 -7.47 14.70 21.81
CA CYS A 43 -7.91 15.91 21.08
C CYS A 43 -9.28 16.42 21.54
N ILE A 44 -9.43 16.64 22.85
CA ILE A 44 -10.70 16.98 23.51
C ILE A 44 -11.35 18.25 22.92
N ASN A 45 -10.56 19.18 22.41
CA ASN A 45 -11.02 20.43 21.81
C ASN A 45 -11.71 20.27 20.42
N GLN A 46 -11.94 19.04 19.95
CA GLN A 46 -12.73 18.76 18.75
C GLN A 46 -13.97 17.89 19.02
N GLY A 47 -14.41 17.79 20.27
CA GLY A 47 -15.60 17.03 20.63
C GLY A 47 -15.43 15.51 20.54
N SER A 48 -14.20 15.03 20.38
CA SER A 48 -13.85 13.61 20.46
C SER A 48 -12.74 13.35 21.47
N LEU A 49 -12.91 12.29 22.25
CA LEU A 49 -11.87 11.77 23.15
C LEU A 49 -10.80 10.97 22.38
N ALA A 50 -11.19 10.37 21.24
CA ALA A 50 -10.30 9.61 20.38
C ALA A 50 -10.78 9.61 18.92
N SER A 51 -9.86 9.55 17.97
CA SER A 51 -10.17 9.31 16.56
C SER A 51 -9.43 8.09 16.03
N LEU A 52 -10.06 7.36 15.12
CA LEU A 52 -9.49 6.21 14.45
C LEU A 52 -9.32 6.49 12.97
N THR A 53 -8.08 6.37 12.51
CA THR A 53 -7.71 6.50 11.10
C THR A 53 -7.26 5.14 10.59
N SER A 54 -7.95 4.60 9.60
CA SER A 54 -7.52 3.40 8.89
C SER A 54 -6.38 3.74 7.94
N VAL A 55 -5.44 2.82 7.80
CA VAL A 55 -4.28 2.98 6.95
C VAL A 55 -4.19 1.80 5.99
N ALA A 56 -3.97 2.07 4.72
CA ALA A 56 -3.78 1.06 3.69
C ALA A 56 -2.52 1.33 2.86
N ALA A 57 -1.91 0.25 2.38
CA ALA A 57 -0.83 0.25 1.40
C ALA A 57 -1.28 -0.51 0.16
N GLN A 58 -1.27 0.15 -0.99
CA GLN A 58 -1.61 -0.45 -2.28
C GLN A 58 -0.35 -0.57 -3.14
N PRO A 59 0.16 -1.78 -3.41
CA PRO A 59 1.34 -1.96 -4.24
C PRO A 59 0.95 -1.92 -5.73
N GLY A 60 1.80 -1.30 -6.55
CA GLY A 60 1.69 -1.36 -8.01
C GLY A 60 2.31 -2.64 -8.58
N PRO A 61 2.01 -3.00 -9.84
CA PRO A 61 1.26 -2.21 -10.80
C PRO A 61 -0.27 -2.32 -10.63
N ASP A 62 -0.95 -1.18 -10.53
CA ASP A 62 -2.41 -1.02 -10.50
C ASP A 62 -2.81 0.30 -11.21
N ALA A 63 -4.10 0.57 -11.40
CA ALA A 63 -4.62 1.78 -12.02
C ALA A 63 -4.06 3.06 -11.36
N GLY A 64 -3.08 3.69 -12.02
CA GLY A 64 -2.43 4.91 -11.54
C GLY A 64 -1.24 4.69 -10.60
N ILE A 65 -0.84 3.44 -10.32
CA ILE A 65 0.29 3.09 -9.45
C ILE A 65 1.33 2.31 -10.28
N PRO A 66 2.49 2.90 -10.60
CA PRO A 66 3.54 2.20 -11.36
C PRO A 66 4.09 0.99 -10.59
N GLY A 67 4.69 0.03 -11.31
CA GLY A 67 5.41 -1.09 -10.69
C GLY A 67 6.53 -0.60 -9.77
N GLY A 68 6.82 -1.34 -8.69
CA GLY A 68 7.81 -0.94 -7.69
C GLY A 68 7.38 0.19 -6.75
N HIS A 69 6.15 0.71 -6.89
CA HIS A 69 5.63 1.77 -6.04
C HIS A 69 4.56 1.25 -5.08
N VAL A 70 4.39 1.96 -3.96
CA VAL A 70 3.31 1.76 -3.00
C VAL A 70 2.57 3.07 -2.81
N LEU A 71 1.25 3.05 -2.95
CA LEU A 71 0.37 4.13 -2.53
C LEU A 71 -0.02 3.89 -1.07
N PHE A 72 0.52 4.70 -0.18
CA PHE A 72 0.04 4.76 1.20
C PHE A 72 -1.13 5.72 1.28
N SER A 73 -2.20 5.32 1.97
CA SER A 73 -3.38 6.16 2.13
C SER A 73 -4.01 6.00 3.52
N THR A 74 -4.60 7.08 3.99
CA THR A 74 -5.40 7.10 5.21
C THR A 74 -6.85 7.38 4.90
N ARG A 75 -7.75 6.85 5.73
CA ARG A 75 -9.18 7.18 5.72
C ARG A 75 -9.74 7.18 7.12
N GLU A 76 -10.83 7.89 7.35
CA GLU A 76 -11.61 7.75 8.58
C GLU A 76 -12.00 6.28 8.78
N ALA A 77 -11.72 5.74 9.97
CA ALA A 77 -12.25 4.44 10.38
C ALA A 77 -13.53 4.59 11.20
N LEU A 78 -13.62 5.60 12.07
CA LEU A 78 -14.78 5.88 12.91
C LEU A 78 -14.92 7.38 13.21
N TRP A 79 -16.18 7.84 13.25
CA TRP A 79 -16.56 9.18 13.70
C TRP A 79 -16.35 9.30 15.21
N PRO A 80 -15.88 10.45 15.74
CA PRO A 80 -15.61 11.74 15.07
C PRO A 80 -14.21 11.89 14.44
N VAL A 81 -14.14 12.63 13.33
CA VAL A 81 -12.89 12.96 12.62
C VAL A 81 -12.28 14.27 13.11
N PRO A 82 -10.97 14.30 13.39
CA PRO A 82 -10.26 15.53 13.71
C PRO A 82 -10.29 16.51 12.54
N ALA A 83 -10.31 17.82 12.80
CA ALA A 83 -10.34 18.82 11.73
C ALA A 83 -8.99 18.96 10.99
N ALA A 84 -7.89 18.49 11.57
CA ALA A 84 -6.56 18.55 10.94
C ALA A 84 -5.62 17.50 11.54
N GLY A 85 -4.69 16.98 10.75
CA GLY A 85 -3.64 16.09 11.21
C GLY A 85 -2.53 15.97 10.18
N GLN A 86 -1.28 15.90 10.66
CA GLN A 86 -0.14 15.53 9.84
C GLN A 86 0.13 14.04 10.06
N VAL A 87 0.22 13.29 8.96
CA VAL A 87 0.52 11.86 8.99
C VAL A 87 1.72 11.60 8.11
N SER A 88 2.66 10.82 8.61
CA SER A 88 3.87 10.42 7.92
C SER A 88 4.00 8.90 7.95
N VAL A 89 4.64 8.34 6.92
CA VAL A 89 4.90 6.90 6.78
C VAL A 89 6.40 6.70 6.73
N ALA A 90 6.93 5.93 7.69
CA ALA A 90 8.27 5.35 7.58
C ALA A 90 8.15 3.96 6.99
N TRP A 91 9.04 3.64 6.04
CA TRP A 91 9.03 2.35 5.36
C TRP A 91 10.44 1.78 5.18
N LEU A 92 10.49 0.46 5.08
CA LEU A 92 11.69 -0.35 4.83
C LEU A 92 11.33 -1.46 3.86
N ASN A 93 11.99 -1.48 2.71
CA ASN A 93 12.02 -2.63 1.83
C ASN A 93 13.07 -3.62 2.34
N ARG A 94 12.62 -4.74 2.90
CA ARG A 94 13.47 -5.79 3.49
C ARG A 94 14.27 -6.55 2.43
N THR A 95 13.83 -6.54 1.18
CA THR A 95 14.50 -7.22 0.07
C THR A 95 15.66 -6.40 -0.49
N THR A 96 15.48 -5.09 -0.65
CA THR A 96 16.49 -4.20 -1.28
C THR A 96 17.26 -3.34 -0.29
N GLY A 97 16.80 -3.23 0.97
CA GLY A 97 17.36 -2.34 1.98
C GLY A 97 16.99 -0.87 1.80
N ARG A 98 16.16 -0.51 0.80
CA ARG A 98 15.67 0.86 0.60
C ARG A 98 14.76 1.25 1.76
N THR A 99 14.88 2.49 2.20
CA THR A 99 14.06 3.05 3.29
C THR A 99 13.68 4.49 3.00
N GLY A 100 12.71 5.00 3.73
CA GLY A 100 12.37 6.40 3.69
C GLY A 100 11.30 6.78 4.69
N ILE A 101 11.10 8.08 4.83
CA ILE A 101 9.97 8.68 5.54
C ILE A 101 9.31 9.65 4.55
N VAL A 102 7.99 9.57 4.44
CA VAL A 102 7.20 10.45 3.57
C VAL A 102 6.04 11.04 4.35
N ASP A 103 5.78 12.33 4.17
CA ASP A 103 4.55 12.95 4.65
C ASP A 103 3.41 12.66 3.67
N LEU A 104 2.26 12.25 4.20
CA LEU A 104 1.05 12.06 3.40
C LEU A 104 0.40 13.42 3.11
N GLY A 105 0.15 13.68 1.83
CA GLY A 105 -0.50 14.91 1.37
C GLY A 105 -2.00 14.72 1.14
N GLY A 106 -2.77 15.81 1.17
CA GLY A 106 -4.20 15.81 0.89
C GLY A 106 -5.01 16.57 1.95
N ALA A 107 -6.31 16.28 1.99
CA ALA A 107 -7.22 16.81 3.00
C ALA A 107 -7.47 15.74 4.05
N TYR A 108 -7.09 16.00 5.31
CA TYR A 108 -7.33 15.09 6.41
C TYR A 108 -8.84 14.78 6.53
N PRO A 109 -9.25 13.50 6.69
CA PRO A 109 -8.45 12.31 7.02
C PRO A 109 -8.00 11.50 5.79
N ASN A 110 -8.26 11.99 4.57
CA ASN A 110 -7.93 11.33 3.31
C ASN A 110 -6.58 11.84 2.80
N LEU A 111 -5.52 11.41 3.46
CA LEU A 111 -4.14 11.71 3.06
C LEU A 111 -3.57 10.55 2.26
N SER A 112 -2.67 10.83 1.33
CA SER A 112 -1.98 9.79 0.57
C SER A 112 -0.62 10.24 0.06
N ALA A 113 0.25 9.27 -0.21
CA ALA A 113 1.51 9.49 -0.91
C ALA A 113 1.87 8.25 -1.73
N LEU A 114 2.31 8.48 -2.95
CA LEU A 114 2.88 7.45 -3.82
C LEU A 114 4.39 7.44 -3.63
N VAL A 115 4.95 6.27 -3.33
CA VAL A 115 6.37 6.12 -2.98
C VAL A 115 7.00 5.03 -3.85
N ASP A 116 8.16 5.32 -4.43
CA ASP A 116 9.03 4.30 -5.05
C ASP A 116 9.78 3.52 -3.96
N THR A 117 9.22 2.38 -3.57
CA THR A 117 9.83 1.48 -2.59
C THR A 117 10.75 0.45 -3.24
N GLY A 118 10.68 0.30 -4.56
CA GLY A 118 11.19 -0.85 -5.30
C GLY A 118 10.38 -2.14 -5.08
N PRO A 119 10.64 -3.19 -5.89
CA PRO A 119 10.03 -4.50 -5.71
C PRO A 119 10.52 -5.17 -4.42
N GLY A 120 9.70 -6.07 -3.85
CA GLY A 120 10.03 -6.84 -2.65
C GLY A 120 9.09 -6.63 -1.46
N GLU A 121 9.50 -7.12 -0.30
CA GLU A 121 8.72 -7.03 0.94
C GLU A 121 8.95 -5.67 1.61
N VAL A 122 7.91 -4.83 1.67
CA VAL A 122 7.94 -3.52 2.31
C VAL A 122 7.19 -3.59 3.63
N VAL A 123 7.88 -3.23 4.71
CA VAL A 123 7.27 -3.00 6.03
C VAL A 123 7.16 -1.51 6.24
N ALA A 124 6.01 -1.05 6.71
CA ALA A 124 5.74 0.37 6.93
C ALA A 124 5.10 0.59 8.29
N THR A 125 5.44 1.72 8.91
CA THR A 125 4.79 2.23 10.10
C THR A 125 4.30 3.65 9.83
N VAL A 126 3.07 3.92 10.21
CA VAL A 126 2.38 5.18 9.98
C VAL A 126 2.17 5.83 11.32
N PHE A 127 2.67 7.05 11.46
CA PHE A 127 2.60 7.85 12.67
C PHE A 127 2.17 9.26 12.30
N GLY A 128 1.67 10.00 13.28
CA GLY A 128 1.16 11.32 13.01
C GLY A 128 0.83 12.08 14.27
N SER A 129 0.49 13.34 14.07
CA SER A 129 -0.01 14.18 15.13
C SER A 129 -1.10 15.10 14.63
N VAL A 130 -1.99 15.45 15.54
CA VAL A 130 -3.04 16.45 15.32
C VAL A 130 -2.61 17.71 16.04
N ASN A 131 -2.43 18.79 15.27
CA ASN A 131 -2.15 20.12 15.79
C ASN A 131 -3.38 21.02 15.61
N LEU A 132 -3.87 21.56 16.72
CA LEU A 132 -5.12 22.30 16.78
C LEU A 132 -4.92 23.80 16.96
N GLY A 133 -3.67 24.27 16.86
CA GLY A 133 -3.29 25.68 16.95
C GLY A 133 -3.42 26.29 18.35
N SER A 134 -4.48 25.95 19.10
CA SER A 134 -4.81 26.50 20.42
C SER A 134 -4.86 25.45 21.54
N GLY A 135 -4.39 24.22 21.29
CA GLY A 135 -4.45 23.09 22.22
C GLY A 135 -3.20 22.19 22.17
N PRO A 136 -3.08 21.22 23.09
CA PRO A 136 -1.96 20.28 23.09
C PRO A 136 -1.91 19.46 21.80
N LEU A 137 -0.70 19.18 21.32
CA LEU A 137 -0.46 18.25 20.21
C LEU A 137 -0.91 16.84 20.64
N CYS A 138 -1.85 16.25 19.89
CA CYS A 138 -2.26 14.87 20.13
C CYS A 138 -1.45 13.94 19.22
N ASN A 139 -0.76 12.97 19.81
CA ASN A 139 -0.03 11.98 19.06
C ASN A 139 -0.93 10.82 18.65
N SER A 140 -0.80 10.36 17.41
CA SER A 140 -1.46 9.14 16.92
C SER A 140 -0.60 7.92 17.27
N THR A 141 -1.21 6.86 17.78
CA THR A 141 -0.50 5.58 17.91
C THR A 141 -0.11 5.07 16.53
N PRO A 142 1.11 4.51 16.41
CA PRO A 142 1.59 4.04 15.13
C PRO A 142 0.81 2.80 14.66
N ALA A 143 0.44 2.77 13.38
CA ALA A 143 -0.08 1.59 12.70
C ALA A 143 1.03 0.97 11.87
N THR A 144 1.30 -0.33 12.03
CA THR A 144 2.42 -1.01 11.36
C THR A 144 1.92 -2.24 10.62
N GLY A 145 2.37 -2.40 9.38
CA GLY A 145 2.04 -3.55 8.55
C GLY A 145 3.06 -3.77 7.45
N GLY A 146 2.79 -4.75 6.59
CA GLY A 146 3.63 -5.09 5.46
C GLY A 146 2.84 -5.24 4.16
N VAL A 147 3.51 -5.02 3.05
CA VAL A 147 2.99 -5.21 1.70
C VAL A 147 4.07 -5.82 0.81
N VAL A 148 3.70 -6.73 -0.07
CA VAL A 148 4.60 -7.29 -1.07
C VAL A 148 4.40 -6.53 -2.37
N VAL A 149 5.49 -5.96 -2.89
CA VAL A 149 5.54 -5.25 -4.16
C VAL A 149 6.07 -6.20 -5.24
N PRO A 150 5.28 -6.51 -6.28
CA PRO A 150 5.68 -7.32 -7.43
C PRO A 150 6.94 -6.82 -8.16
#